data_AF-A0A4Y2FSF2-F1
#
_entry.id   AF-A0A4Y2FSF2-F1
#
_cell.length_a   1.000
_cell.length_b   1.000
_cell.length_c   1.000
_cell.angle_alpha   90.00
_cell.angle_beta   90.00
_cell.angle_gamma   90.00
#
_symmetry.space_group_name_H-M   'P 1'
#
loop_
_entity.id
_entity.type
_entity.pdbx_description
1 polymer ?
#
loop_
_entity_poly.entity_id
_entity_poly.type
_entity_poly.pdbx_seq_one_letter_code
_entity_poly.pdbx_strand_id
1 'polypeptide(L)'
;MRQWWNFKADHFDAVLFFKVGKFYELYHMDAVIGVKELGLVYMKGDFAHSGFPEIAFGRYSECLVEKGYKVVRVEQTETPQMMEERCKKSSRSTKYDKVVSREICQITTKGTRTFTYQEENVGVSNNFLIAIYEKPLEDAQSPSEYGICFVDTSIGKFTLGQFKDDRHRSKLLTLIALYPPVEIRTFMYYDFRNKLSMTEFHQNMCESLGINIVSYDAVKVWFQKFKAGNFDIEDEPRSGRPIEVDCEQLKQIIDQDRNVSM
;
A
#
# COMPACT_ATOMS: atom_id res chain seq x y z
N MET A 1 15.24 12.88 4.48
CA MET A 1 13.86 13.36 4.76
C MET A 1 13.06 13.75 3.52
N ARG A 2 13.45 14.75 2.69
CA ARG A 2 12.64 15.11 1.50
C ARG A 2 12.38 13.94 0.55
N GLN A 3 13.42 13.17 0.19
CA GLN A 3 13.25 11.98 -0.65
C GLN A 3 12.25 11.00 -0.05
N TRP A 4 12.36 10.73 1.25
CA TRP A 4 11.45 9.84 1.95
C TRP A 4 9.99 10.34 1.91
N TRP A 5 9.75 11.64 2.13
CA TRP A 5 8.39 12.21 2.00
C TRP A 5 7.82 12.10 0.58
N ASN A 6 8.66 12.21 -0.45
CA ASN A 6 8.19 11.98 -1.82
C ASN A 6 7.73 10.53 -2.01
N PHE A 7 8.54 9.55 -1.58
CA PHE A 7 8.12 8.13 -1.64
C PHE A 7 6.88 7.86 -0.79
N LYS A 8 6.78 8.48 0.39
CA LYS A 8 5.63 8.28 1.27
C LYS A 8 4.37 8.93 0.71
N ALA A 9 4.47 10.04 0.00
CA ALA A 9 3.33 10.66 -0.66
C ALA A 9 2.73 9.74 -1.73
N ASP A 10 3.57 9.05 -2.50
CA ASP A 10 3.13 8.13 -3.56
C ASP A 10 2.74 6.73 -3.01
N HIS A 11 3.17 6.39 -1.78
CA HIS A 11 2.95 5.09 -1.13
C HIS A 11 2.55 5.25 0.34
N PHE A 12 1.48 6.02 0.57
CA PHE A 12 1.05 6.37 1.93
C PHE A 12 0.59 5.14 2.71
N ASP A 13 -0.03 4.18 2.01
CA ASP A 13 -0.54 2.92 2.55
C ASP A 13 0.53 1.85 2.85
N ALA A 14 1.80 2.17 2.62
CA ALA A 14 2.92 1.24 2.78
C ALA A 14 3.89 1.65 3.89
N VAL A 15 4.50 0.66 4.53
CA VAL A 15 5.66 0.86 5.42
C VAL A 15 6.91 0.92 4.57
N LEU A 16 7.65 2.04 4.64
CA LEU A 16 8.87 2.21 3.87
C LEU A 16 10.07 1.69 4.66
N PHE A 17 10.72 0.66 4.13
CA PHE A 17 12.05 0.25 4.57
C PHE A 17 13.07 1.04 3.75
N PHE A 18 13.55 2.14 4.32
CA PHE A 18 14.34 3.13 3.59
C PHE A 18 15.85 2.90 3.81
N LYS A 19 16.57 2.46 2.77
CA LYS A 19 17.99 2.13 2.87
C LYS A 19 18.85 3.37 3.15
N VAL A 20 19.61 3.32 4.24
CA VAL A 20 20.62 4.31 4.61
C VAL A 20 21.90 3.57 4.99
N GLY A 21 22.82 3.46 4.04
CA GLY A 21 24.05 2.70 4.23
C GLY A 21 23.76 1.21 4.41
N LYS A 22 24.16 0.65 5.55
CA LYS A 22 23.97 -0.78 5.88
C LYS A 22 22.68 -1.07 6.67
N PHE A 23 21.79 -0.08 6.78
CA PHE A 23 20.57 -0.17 7.56
C PHE A 23 19.34 0.12 6.71
N TYR A 24 18.22 -0.48 7.08
CA TYR A 24 16.91 0.01 6.74
C TYR A 24 16.40 0.85 7.88
N GLU A 25 16.07 2.10 7.58
CA GLU A 25 15.49 3.06 8.51
C GLU A 25 13.99 3.23 8.23
N LEU A 26 13.24 3.43 9.30
CA LEU A 26 11.82 3.73 9.31
C LEU A 26 11.64 5.09 9.99
N TYR A 27 10.84 5.98 9.41
CA TYR A 27 10.64 7.32 9.92
C TYR A 27 9.17 7.58 10.25
N HIS A 28 8.93 8.46 11.23
CA HIS A 28 7.61 8.94 11.63
C HIS A 28 6.62 7.78 11.87
N MET A 29 5.50 7.73 11.15
CA MET A 29 4.49 6.66 11.28
C MET A 29 5.03 5.24 11.03
N ASP A 30 6.07 5.08 10.22
CA ASP A 30 6.68 3.78 9.92
C ASP A 30 7.54 3.34 11.12
N ALA A 31 8.20 4.30 11.79
CA ALA A 31 8.94 4.02 13.01
C ALA A 31 8.01 3.59 14.14
N VAL A 32 6.82 4.20 14.25
CA VAL A 32 5.81 3.78 15.23
C VAL A 32 5.37 2.33 14.98
N ILE A 33 5.14 1.96 13.72
CA ILE A 33 4.86 0.56 13.33
C ILE A 33 6.03 -0.34 13.67
N GLY A 34 7.27 0.07 13.36
CA GLY A 34 8.47 -0.71 13.65
C GLY A 34 8.67 -0.98 15.15
N VAL A 35 8.45 0.01 16.00
CA VAL A 35 8.55 -0.20 17.46
C VAL A 35 7.43 -1.12 17.96
N LYS A 36 6.19 -0.89 17.54
CA LYS A 36 5.02 -1.64 18.00
C LYS A 36 5.01 -3.09 17.52
N GLU A 37 5.20 -3.30 16.22
CA GLU A 37 4.98 -4.60 15.57
C GLU A 37 6.25 -5.44 15.46
N LEU A 38 7.43 -4.79 15.41
CA LEU A 38 8.73 -5.46 15.24
C LEU A 38 9.60 -5.41 16.50
N GLY A 39 9.17 -4.71 17.56
CA GLY A 39 9.93 -4.57 18.80
C GLY A 39 11.22 -3.78 18.63
N LEU A 40 11.30 -2.91 17.62
CA LEU A 40 12.43 -2.00 17.46
C LEU A 40 12.46 -0.96 18.59
N VAL A 41 13.60 -0.29 18.76
CA VAL A 41 13.77 0.79 19.73
C VAL A 41 13.91 2.10 18.98
N TYR A 42 13.31 3.18 19.53
CA TYR A 42 13.52 4.52 19.00
C TYR A 42 14.98 4.95 19.14
N MET A 43 15.53 5.48 18.06
CA MET A 43 16.82 6.13 18.05
C MET A 43 16.69 7.55 18.64
N LYS A 44 17.78 8.05 19.24
CA LYS A 44 17.80 9.40 19.82
C LYS A 44 17.60 10.45 18.71
N GLY A 45 16.62 11.34 18.90
CA GLY A 45 16.34 12.44 17.99
C GLY A 45 15.00 13.11 18.32
N ASP A 46 14.68 14.17 17.57
CA ASP A 46 13.46 14.97 17.80
C ASP A 46 12.21 14.38 17.14
N PHE A 47 12.34 13.27 16.42
CA PHE A 47 11.25 12.60 15.71
C PHE A 47 11.34 11.08 15.84
N ALA A 48 10.19 10.42 15.66
CA ALA A 48 10.12 8.96 15.66
C ALA A 48 10.98 8.37 14.55
N HIS A 49 12.02 7.66 14.95
CA HIS A 49 13.01 7.04 14.07
C HIS A 49 13.46 5.72 14.67
N SER A 50 13.46 4.66 13.86
CA SER A 50 13.96 3.34 14.23
C SER A 50 14.58 2.68 13.01
N GLY A 51 15.36 1.61 13.18
CA GLY A 51 15.91 0.89 12.04
C GLY A 51 16.55 -0.43 12.44
N PHE A 52 17.00 -1.17 11.43
CA PHE A 52 17.64 -2.47 11.59
C PHE A 52 18.68 -2.74 10.49
N PRO A 53 19.68 -3.62 10.74
CA PRO A 53 20.70 -3.93 9.74
C PRO A 53 20.11 -4.67 8.54
N GLU A 54 20.66 -4.43 7.34
CA GLU A 54 20.20 -5.01 6.07
C GLU A 54 19.97 -6.53 6.11
N ILE A 55 20.83 -7.26 6.80
CA ILE A 55 20.75 -8.73 6.93
C ILE A 55 19.44 -9.20 7.61
N ALA A 56 18.78 -8.33 8.37
CA ALA A 56 17.53 -8.64 9.07
C ALA A 56 16.27 -8.30 8.26
N PHE A 57 16.42 -7.86 6.99
CA PHE A 57 15.30 -7.49 6.13
C PHE A 57 14.25 -8.59 5.99
N GLY A 58 14.65 -9.84 5.71
CA GLY A 58 13.74 -10.96 5.52
C GLY A 58 12.80 -11.13 6.72
N ARG A 59 13.39 -11.34 7.91
CA ARG A 59 12.66 -11.48 9.17
C ARG A 59 11.67 -10.35 9.45
N TYR A 60 12.10 -9.09 9.28
CA TYR A 60 11.26 -7.94 9.63
C TYR A 60 10.19 -7.65 8.58
N SER A 61 10.51 -7.78 7.29
CA SER A 61 9.54 -7.60 6.21
C SER A 61 8.45 -8.66 6.30
N GLU A 62 8.82 -9.91 6.56
CA GLU A 62 7.87 -11.00 6.75
C GLU A 62 6.91 -10.74 7.92
N CYS A 63 7.42 -10.31 9.07
CA CYS A 63 6.57 -10.03 10.23
C CYS A 63 5.50 -8.98 9.91
N LEU A 64 5.86 -7.93 9.17
CA LEU A 64 4.90 -6.91 8.74
C LEU A 64 3.92 -7.44 7.70
N VAL A 65 4.40 -8.18 6.69
CA VAL A 65 3.56 -8.73 5.62
C VAL A 65 2.53 -9.72 6.18
N GLU A 66 2.91 -10.58 7.12
CA GLU A 66 1.96 -11.51 7.77
C GLU A 66 0.92 -10.80 8.64
N LYS A 67 1.27 -9.63 9.18
CA LYS A 67 0.33 -8.73 9.88
C LYS A 67 -0.55 -7.90 8.93
N GLY A 68 -0.40 -8.07 7.62
CA GLY A 68 -1.22 -7.41 6.60
C GLY A 68 -0.70 -6.04 6.13
N TYR A 69 0.50 -5.62 6.55
CA TYR A 69 1.10 -4.40 6.05
C TYR A 69 1.67 -4.60 4.63
N LYS A 70 1.53 -3.59 3.78
CA LYS A 70 2.30 -3.47 2.54
C LYS A 70 3.69 -2.93 2.89
N VAL A 71 4.74 -3.62 2.45
CA VAL A 71 6.14 -3.20 2.69
C VAL A 71 6.77 -2.76 1.37
N VAL A 72 7.43 -1.61 1.39
CA VAL A 72 8.16 -1.07 0.23
C VAL A 72 9.64 -1.03 0.57
N ARG A 73 10.45 -1.73 -0.24
CA ARG A 73 11.91 -1.73 -0.13
C ARG A 73 12.48 -0.63 -1.03
N VAL A 74 13.03 0.40 -0.40
CA VAL A 74 13.69 1.51 -1.08
C VAL A 74 15.20 1.33 -0.95
N GLU A 75 15.90 1.12 -2.07
CA GLU A 75 17.35 0.88 -2.11
C GLU A 75 18.13 2.14 -2.49
N GLN A 76 19.43 2.15 -2.16
CA GLN A 76 20.37 3.12 -2.72
C GLN A 76 20.87 2.59 -4.07
N THR A 77 20.51 3.27 -5.16
CA THR A 77 20.90 2.88 -6.53
C THR A 77 22.23 3.46 -6.98
N GLU A 78 22.88 4.23 -6.10
CA GLU A 78 24.18 4.82 -6.32
C GLU A 78 25.07 4.69 -5.08
N THR A 79 26.38 4.55 -5.32
CA THR A 79 27.39 4.65 -4.27
C THR A 79 27.74 6.12 -3.97
N PRO A 80 28.36 6.42 -2.81
CA PRO A 80 28.86 7.77 -2.53
C PRO A 80 29.81 8.30 -3.61
N GLN A 81 30.64 7.43 -4.19
CA GLN A 81 31.57 7.77 -5.28
C GLN A 81 30.82 8.18 -6.55
N MET A 82 29.80 7.41 -6.94
CA MET A 82 28.95 7.73 -8.11
C MET A 82 28.20 9.06 -7.91
N MET A 83 27.70 9.30 -6.70
CA MET A 83 27.06 10.56 -6.34
C MET A 83 28.02 11.75 -6.45
N GLU A 84 29.26 11.61 -5.97
CA GLU A 84 30.30 12.65 -6.08
C GLU A 84 30.63 12.96 -7.55
N GLU A 85 30.77 11.92 -8.39
CA GLU A 85 31.01 12.09 -9.82
C GLU A 85 29.85 12.80 -10.52
N ARG A 86 28.60 12.45 -10.19
CA ARG A 86 27.41 13.14 -10.69
C ARG A 86 27.40 14.61 -10.27
N CYS A 87 27.76 14.90 -9.01
CA CYS A 87 27.85 16.28 -8.51
C CYS A 87 28.94 17.09 -9.23
N LYS A 88 30.09 16.47 -9.56
CA LYS A 88 31.19 17.11 -10.30
C LYS A 88 30.80 17.43 -11.75
N LYS A 89 30.02 16.56 -12.38
CA LYS A 89 29.52 16.76 -13.77
C LYS A 89 28.41 17.82 -13.85
N SER A 90 27.71 18.09 -12.74
CA SER A 90 26.64 19.07 -12.70
C SER A 90 27.17 20.47 -12.41
N SER A 91 26.96 21.40 -13.35
CA SER A 91 27.39 22.80 -13.24
C SER A 91 26.63 23.60 -12.18
N ARG A 92 25.51 23.08 -11.65
CA ARG A 92 24.71 23.67 -10.57
C ARG A 92 24.22 22.60 -9.59
N SER A 93 25.12 22.02 -8.81
CA SER A 93 24.72 21.09 -7.74
C SER A 93 24.00 21.81 -6.61
N THR A 94 22.78 21.37 -6.30
CA THR A 94 22.00 21.83 -5.16
C THR A 94 22.28 20.96 -3.93
N LYS A 95 21.80 21.40 -2.76
CA LYS A 95 21.84 20.56 -1.54
C LYS A 95 21.09 19.24 -1.69
N TYR A 96 20.14 19.15 -2.62
CA TYR A 96 19.36 17.94 -2.87
C TYR A 96 20.08 16.93 -3.76
N ASP A 97 21.13 17.36 -4.49
CA ASP A 97 21.94 16.48 -5.34
C ASP A 97 23.07 15.80 -4.57
N LYS A 98 23.40 16.32 -3.38
CA LYS A 98 24.42 15.82 -2.44
C LYS A 98 23.92 14.66 -1.57
N VAL A 99 23.01 13.85 -2.09
CA VAL A 99 22.57 12.60 -1.48
C VAL A 99 22.52 11.54 -2.58
N VAL A 100 22.83 10.29 -2.23
CA VAL A 100 22.72 9.19 -3.20
C VAL A 100 21.28 9.02 -3.68
N SER A 101 21.13 8.62 -4.94
CA SER A 101 19.83 8.24 -5.50
C SER A 101 19.26 7.02 -4.81
N ARG A 102 17.93 7.00 -4.76
CA ARG A 102 17.16 5.91 -4.21
C ARG A 102 15.97 5.62 -5.09
N GLU A 103 15.57 4.36 -5.15
CA GLU A 103 14.45 3.88 -5.94
C GLU A 103 13.73 2.75 -5.21
N ILE A 104 12.45 2.58 -5.51
CA ILE A 104 11.69 1.43 -5.04
C ILE A 104 12.13 0.21 -5.85
N CYS A 105 12.72 -0.77 -5.17
CA CYS A 105 13.14 -2.02 -5.81
C CYS A 105 12.12 -3.14 -5.62
N GLN A 106 11.22 -3.03 -4.64
CA GLN A 106 10.21 -4.04 -4.39
C GLN A 106 9.05 -3.50 -3.56
N ILE A 107 7.84 -3.97 -3.88
CA ILE A 107 6.63 -3.80 -3.08
C ILE A 107 6.10 -5.19 -2.76
N THR A 108 6.05 -5.53 -1.48
CA THR A 108 5.63 -6.84 -1.00
C THR A 108 4.35 -6.71 -0.19
N THR A 109 3.34 -7.50 -0.57
CA THR A 109 2.11 -7.74 0.18
C THR A 109 1.97 -9.25 0.41
N LYS A 110 0.97 -9.67 1.17
CA LYS A 110 0.70 -11.09 1.41
C LYS A 110 0.40 -11.86 0.12
N GLY A 111 -0.27 -11.22 -0.86
CA GLY A 111 -0.59 -11.81 -2.16
C GLY A 111 0.49 -11.67 -3.24
N THR A 112 1.60 -10.95 -2.99
CA THR A 112 2.65 -10.72 -3.99
C THR A 112 4.03 -11.26 -3.59
N ARG A 113 4.10 -12.08 -2.53
CA ARG A 113 5.36 -12.72 -2.10
C ARG A 113 5.91 -13.64 -3.19
N THR A 114 7.21 -13.55 -3.45
CA THR A 114 7.89 -14.39 -4.45
C THR A 114 9.01 -15.24 -3.84
N PHE A 115 9.23 -15.15 -2.53
CA PHE A 115 10.23 -15.90 -1.75
C PHE A 115 11.63 -15.76 -2.34
N THR A 116 12.03 -14.52 -2.62
CA THR A 116 13.39 -14.21 -3.10
C THR A 116 14.44 -14.53 -2.03
N TYR A 117 15.73 -14.48 -2.39
CA TYR A 117 16.83 -14.72 -1.43
C TYR A 117 16.83 -13.78 -0.21
N GLN A 118 16.16 -12.62 -0.30
CA GLN A 118 16.04 -11.66 0.79
C GLN A 118 14.83 -11.93 1.69
N GLU A 119 13.89 -12.76 1.24
CA GLU A 119 12.67 -13.11 1.98
C GLU A 119 12.90 -14.45 2.71
N GLU A 120 12.42 -14.56 3.94
CA GLU A 120 12.43 -15.83 4.66
C GLU A 120 11.31 -16.74 4.13
N ASN A 121 11.59 -18.04 4.07
CA ASN A 121 10.68 -19.03 3.51
C ASN A 121 9.89 -19.69 4.65
N VAL A 122 8.67 -19.19 4.88
CA VAL A 122 7.80 -19.72 5.94
C VAL A 122 6.72 -20.60 5.31
N GLY A 123 7.15 -21.82 4.98
CA GLY A 123 6.27 -22.94 4.68
C GLY A 123 5.44 -22.83 3.39
N VAL A 124 4.78 -23.93 3.07
CA VAL A 124 3.93 -24.04 1.88
C VAL A 124 2.52 -23.60 2.26
N SER A 125 2.16 -22.36 1.91
CA SER A 125 0.77 -21.91 1.95
C SER A 125 0.39 -21.35 0.59
N ASN A 126 -0.75 -21.81 0.06
CA ASN A 126 -1.24 -21.32 -1.22
C ASN A 126 -1.85 -19.93 -1.01
N ASN A 127 -1.09 -18.90 -1.36
CA ASN A 127 -1.48 -17.51 -1.20
C ASN A 127 -1.94 -16.98 -2.56
N PHE A 128 -3.25 -17.04 -2.81
CA PHE A 128 -3.80 -16.57 -4.07
C PHE A 128 -4.03 -15.05 -4.05
N LEU A 129 -3.53 -14.39 -5.09
CA LEU A 129 -3.96 -13.06 -5.51
C LEU A 129 -5.04 -13.22 -6.57
N ILE A 130 -6.24 -12.70 -6.32
CA ILE A 130 -7.38 -12.81 -7.23
C ILE A 130 -7.77 -11.43 -7.74
N ALA A 131 -7.87 -11.29 -9.06
CA ALA A 131 -8.49 -10.16 -9.72
C ALA A 131 -9.87 -10.56 -10.26
N ILE A 132 -10.90 -9.78 -9.92
CA ILE A 132 -12.31 -10.06 -10.27
C ILE A 132 -12.89 -8.87 -11.01
N TYR A 133 -13.55 -9.15 -12.12
CA TYR A 133 -14.31 -8.22 -12.93
C TYR A 133 -15.76 -8.72 -13.08
N GLU A 134 -16.75 -7.86 -12.85
CA GLU A 134 -18.16 -8.15 -13.10
C GLU A 134 -18.62 -7.35 -14.32
N LYS A 135 -19.18 -8.04 -15.32
CA LYS A 135 -19.78 -7.38 -16.49
C LYS A 135 -21.04 -6.63 -16.03
N PRO A 136 -21.19 -5.33 -16.37
CA PRO A 136 -22.43 -4.61 -16.14
C PRO A 136 -23.63 -5.33 -16.77
N LEU A 137 -24.72 -5.42 -16.01
CA LEU A 137 -25.95 -6.05 -16.47
C LEU A 137 -26.64 -5.18 -17.54
N GLU A 138 -27.11 -5.82 -18.61
CA GLU A 138 -27.89 -5.14 -19.66
C GLU A 138 -29.33 -4.89 -19.18
N ASP A 139 -29.89 -5.80 -18.37
CA ASP A 139 -31.22 -5.70 -17.74
C ASP A 139 -31.20 -6.35 -16.35
N ALA A 140 -32.10 -5.94 -15.45
CA ALA A 140 -32.19 -6.46 -14.08
C ALA A 140 -32.50 -7.97 -13.97
N GLN A 141 -32.98 -8.60 -15.06
CA GLN A 141 -33.20 -10.05 -15.12
C GLN A 141 -32.01 -10.83 -15.73
N SER A 142 -31.00 -10.14 -16.25
CA SER A 142 -29.82 -10.80 -16.83
C SER A 142 -28.96 -11.43 -15.72
N PRO A 143 -28.38 -12.63 -15.93
CA PRO A 143 -27.45 -13.22 -14.98
C PRO A 143 -26.14 -12.41 -14.94
N SER A 144 -25.56 -12.23 -13.74
CA SER A 144 -24.22 -11.65 -13.59
C SER A 144 -23.20 -12.49 -14.34
N GLU A 145 -22.21 -11.82 -14.93
CA GLU A 145 -21.12 -12.48 -15.64
C GLU A 145 -19.79 -11.98 -15.09
N TYR A 146 -18.93 -12.90 -14.67
CA TYR A 146 -17.65 -12.60 -14.07
C TYR A 146 -16.49 -13.01 -14.97
N GLY A 147 -15.49 -12.14 -15.05
CA GLY A 147 -14.14 -12.46 -15.50
C GLY A 147 -13.21 -12.51 -14.29
N ILE A 148 -12.42 -13.57 -14.18
CA ILE A 148 -11.49 -13.77 -13.07
C ILE A 148 -10.10 -14.11 -13.57
N CYS A 149 -9.11 -13.63 -12.83
CA CYS A 149 -7.71 -14.04 -12.97
C CYS A 149 -7.17 -14.26 -11.57
N PHE A 150 -6.55 -15.40 -11.30
CA PHE A 150 -5.84 -15.59 -10.05
C PHE A 150 -4.50 -16.27 -10.23
N VAL A 151 -3.59 -15.97 -9.32
CA VAL A 151 -2.21 -16.43 -9.36
C VAL A 151 -1.72 -16.74 -7.95
N ASP A 152 -0.94 -17.80 -7.85
CA ASP A 152 0.01 -17.98 -6.75
C ASP A 152 1.36 -17.41 -7.22
N THR A 153 1.77 -16.28 -6.66
CA THR A 153 2.99 -15.57 -7.09
C THR A 153 4.27 -16.32 -6.75
N SER A 154 4.23 -17.29 -5.84
CA SER A 154 5.39 -18.14 -5.52
C SER A 154 5.68 -19.16 -6.62
N ILE A 155 4.66 -19.60 -7.36
CA ILE A 155 4.75 -20.59 -8.43
C ILE A 155 4.65 -19.94 -9.81
N GLY A 156 4.01 -18.77 -9.92
CA GLY A 156 3.82 -18.05 -11.18
C GLY A 156 2.75 -18.68 -12.10
N LYS A 157 1.86 -19.51 -11.55
CA LYS A 157 0.78 -20.14 -12.32
C LYS A 157 -0.47 -19.28 -12.32
N PHE A 158 -0.75 -18.66 -13.46
CA PHE A 158 -1.98 -17.90 -13.68
C PHE A 158 -3.13 -18.81 -14.09
N THR A 159 -4.30 -18.59 -13.50
CA THR A 159 -5.56 -19.21 -13.90
C THR A 159 -6.54 -18.12 -14.29
N LEU A 160 -7.06 -18.22 -15.51
CA LEU A 160 -8.02 -17.29 -16.08
C LEU A 160 -9.34 -18.01 -16.29
N GLY A 161 -10.45 -17.33 -16.04
CA GLY A 161 -11.78 -17.89 -16.22
C GLY A 161 -12.83 -16.83 -16.47
N GLN A 162 -13.89 -17.23 -17.15
CA GLN A 162 -15.10 -16.43 -17.33
C GLN A 162 -16.32 -17.33 -17.11
N PHE A 163 -17.30 -16.85 -16.36
CA PHE A 163 -18.52 -17.59 -16.10
C PHE A 163 -19.70 -16.68 -15.83
N LYS A 164 -20.89 -17.13 -16.24
CA LYS A 164 -22.17 -16.58 -15.76
C LYS A 164 -22.51 -17.16 -14.41
N ASP A 165 -23.03 -16.33 -13.53
CA ASP A 165 -23.39 -16.69 -12.17
C ASP A 165 -24.87 -16.37 -11.89
N ASP A 166 -25.39 -16.96 -10.83
CA ASP A 166 -26.75 -16.67 -10.36
C ASP A 166 -26.80 -15.40 -9.48
N ARG A 167 -28.02 -14.98 -9.14
CA ARG A 167 -28.26 -13.82 -8.26
C ARG A 167 -27.62 -13.94 -6.86
N HIS A 168 -27.20 -15.13 -6.47
CA HIS A 168 -26.57 -15.42 -5.19
C HIS A 168 -25.05 -15.56 -5.30
N ARG A 169 -24.49 -15.37 -6.51
CA ARG A 169 -23.05 -15.47 -6.79
C ARG A 169 -22.47 -16.84 -6.40
N SER A 170 -23.25 -17.92 -6.56
CA SER A 170 -22.90 -19.24 -6.04
C SER A 170 -21.60 -19.79 -6.61
N LYS A 171 -21.31 -19.56 -7.91
CA LYS A 171 -20.07 -20.02 -8.54
C LYS A 171 -18.87 -19.20 -8.09
N LEU A 172 -19.03 -17.88 -7.96
CA LEU A 172 -17.99 -17.00 -7.45
C LEU A 172 -17.63 -17.38 -6.00
N LEU A 173 -18.64 -17.59 -5.15
CA LEU A 173 -18.44 -18.04 -3.76
C LEU A 173 -17.76 -19.41 -3.71
N THR A 174 -18.16 -20.34 -4.58
CA THR A 174 -17.50 -21.65 -4.70
C THR A 174 -16.03 -21.49 -5.10
N LEU A 175 -15.72 -20.58 -6.03
CA LEU A 175 -14.36 -20.34 -6.46
C LEU A 175 -13.48 -19.76 -5.35
N ILE A 176 -13.99 -18.78 -4.62
CA ILE A 176 -13.30 -18.19 -3.46
C ILE A 176 -13.09 -19.24 -2.36
N ALA A 177 -14.03 -20.18 -2.19
CA ALA A 177 -13.88 -21.28 -1.23
C ALA A 177 -12.83 -22.31 -1.67
N LEU A 178 -12.73 -22.60 -2.98
CA LEU A 178 -11.74 -23.54 -3.53
C LEU A 178 -10.33 -22.95 -3.60
N TYR A 179 -10.24 -21.64 -3.86
CA TYR A 179 -8.99 -20.89 -3.95
C TYR A 179 -9.06 -19.69 -3.02
N PRO A 180 -8.85 -19.87 -1.70
CA PRO A 180 -8.94 -18.79 -0.74
C PRO A 180 -7.95 -17.66 -1.07
N PRO A 181 -8.42 -16.45 -1.42
CA PRO A 181 -7.53 -15.32 -1.66
C PRO A 181 -6.95 -14.82 -0.34
N VAL A 182 -5.68 -14.46 -0.36
CA VAL A 182 -5.10 -13.60 0.68
C VAL A 182 -5.17 -12.12 0.30
N GLU A 183 -5.40 -11.84 -0.99
CA GLU A 183 -5.56 -10.49 -1.52
C GLU A 183 -6.51 -10.53 -2.72
N ILE A 184 -7.45 -9.58 -2.75
CA ILE A 184 -8.40 -9.40 -3.85
C ILE A 184 -8.19 -8.03 -4.47
N ARG A 185 -8.15 -7.99 -5.80
CA ARG A 185 -8.09 -6.76 -6.61
C ARG A 185 -9.37 -6.65 -7.44
N THR A 186 -10.20 -5.66 -7.15
CA THR A 186 -11.33 -5.31 -8.00
C THR A 186 -10.86 -4.32 -9.07
N PHE A 187 -11.33 -4.47 -10.31
CA PHE A 187 -10.96 -3.59 -11.42
C PHE A 187 -11.71 -2.24 -11.37
N MET A 188 -11.55 -1.50 -10.27
CA MET A 188 -12.16 -0.19 -10.03
C MET A 188 -11.94 0.82 -11.18
N TYR A 189 -10.79 0.75 -11.83
CA TYR A 189 -10.44 1.58 -12.99
C TYR A 189 -11.24 1.25 -14.27
N TYR A 190 -11.65 0.00 -14.40
CA TYR A 190 -12.41 -0.46 -15.55
C TYR A 190 -13.86 0.06 -15.48
N ASP A 191 -14.48 0.06 -14.30
CA ASP A 191 -15.83 0.61 -14.10
C ASP A 191 -15.90 2.10 -14.43
N PHE A 192 -14.85 2.84 -14.08
CA PHE A 192 -14.67 4.22 -14.51
C PHE A 192 -14.62 4.37 -16.04
N ARG A 193 -13.85 3.52 -16.74
CA ARG A 193 -13.75 3.56 -18.23
C ARG A 193 -15.05 3.19 -18.93
N ASN A 194 -15.92 2.40 -18.29
CA ASN A 194 -17.25 2.05 -18.79
C ASN A 194 -18.32 3.12 -18.56
N LYS A 195 -17.94 4.32 -18.08
CA LYS A 195 -18.83 5.47 -17.84
C LYS A 195 -19.93 5.22 -16.80
N LEU A 196 -19.75 4.26 -15.88
CA LEU A 196 -20.63 4.11 -14.73
C LEU A 196 -20.67 5.41 -13.92
N SER A 197 -21.81 5.72 -13.32
CA SER A 197 -21.89 6.87 -12.42
C SER A 197 -21.16 6.60 -11.11
N MET A 198 -20.72 7.66 -10.44
CA MET A 198 -20.07 7.58 -9.11
C MET A 198 -20.96 6.84 -8.10
N THR A 199 -22.28 7.01 -8.21
CA THR A 199 -23.26 6.38 -7.32
C THR A 199 -23.36 4.88 -7.55
N GLU A 200 -23.47 4.45 -8.82
CA GLU A 200 -23.50 3.02 -9.17
C GLU A 200 -22.20 2.34 -8.76
N PHE A 201 -21.06 3.00 -8.99
CA PHE A 201 -19.76 2.48 -8.58
C PHE A 201 -19.64 2.33 -7.05
N HIS A 202 -20.00 3.36 -6.29
CA HIS A 202 -20.00 3.31 -4.82
C HIS A 202 -20.93 2.20 -4.30
N GLN A 203 -22.13 2.10 -4.85
CA GLN A 203 -23.11 1.10 -4.45
C GLN A 203 -22.62 -0.32 -4.77
N ASN A 204 -22.12 -0.56 -5.99
CA ASN A 204 -21.54 -1.84 -6.37
C ASN A 204 -20.36 -2.21 -5.46
N MET A 205 -19.54 -1.24 -5.05
CA MET A 205 -18.42 -1.47 -4.13
C MET A 205 -18.90 -1.89 -2.74
N CYS A 206 -19.88 -1.17 -2.18
CA CYS A 206 -20.46 -1.53 -0.89
C CYS A 206 -21.20 -2.87 -0.91
N GLU A 207 -21.83 -3.23 -2.04
CA GLU A 207 -22.56 -4.49 -2.22
C GLU A 207 -21.64 -5.70 -2.51
N SER A 208 -20.45 -5.46 -3.07
CA SER A 208 -19.49 -6.53 -3.41
C SER A 208 -18.44 -6.77 -2.32
N LEU A 209 -17.96 -5.70 -1.65
CA LEU A 209 -16.84 -5.76 -0.70
C LEU A 209 -17.27 -5.51 0.76
N GLY A 210 -18.51 -5.08 1.00
CA GLY A 210 -19.07 -4.87 2.33
C GLY A 210 -19.53 -3.43 2.59
N ILE A 211 -20.53 -3.29 3.45
CA ILE A 211 -21.13 -1.99 3.82
C ILE A 211 -20.07 -1.11 4.50
N ASN A 212 -19.97 0.15 4.08
CA ASN A 212 -19.01 1.15 4.56
C ASN A 212 -17.52 0.86 4.26
N ILE A 213 -17.22 0.00 3.29
CA ILE A 213 -15.83 -0.25 2.87
C ILE A 213 -15.14 1.01 2.31
N VAL A 214 -15.92 1.90 1.69
CA VAL A 214 -15.49 3.17 1.13
C VAL A 214 -16.61 4.19 1.30
N SER A 215 -16.26 5.47 1.45
CA SER A 215 -17.24 6.56 1.43
C SER A 215 -17.54 7.02 0.00
N TYR A 216 -18.76 7.54 -0.21
CA TYR A 216 -19.14 8.14 -1.48
C TYR A 216 -18.20 9.30 -1.88
N ASP A 217 -17.72 10.06 -0.91
CA ASP A 217 -16.80 11.17 -1.17
C ASP A 217 -15.43 10.68 -1.65
N ALA A 218 -14.91 9.56 -1.14
CA ALA A 218 -13.68 8.95 -1.64
C ALA A 218 -13.84 8.49 -3.09
N VAL A 219 -14.98 7.82 -3.40
CA VAL A 219 -15.33 7.44 -4.77
C VAL A 219 -15.40 8.66 -5.71
N LYS A 220 -15.99 9.75 -5.24
CA LYS A 220 -16.12 10.99 -5.99
C LYS A 220 -14.76 11.60 -6.31
N VAL A 221 -13.83 11.61 -5.36
CA VAL A 221 -12.45 12.08 -5.55
C VAL A 221 -11.72 11.22 -6.59
N TRP A 222 -11.83 9.90 -6.50
CA TRP A 222 -11.22 8.99 -7.48
C TRP A 222 -11.74 9.20 -8.90
N PHE A 223 -13.05 9.38 -9.08
CA PHE A 223 -13.63 9.68 -10.39
C PHE A 223 -13.15 11.01 -10.98
N GLN A 224 -12.90 12.01 -10.14
CA GLN A 224 -12.32 13.28 -10.59
C GLN A 224 -10.88 13.11 -11.04
N LYS A 225 -10.06 12.37 -10.28
CA LYS A 225 -8.69 12.02 -10.65
C LYS A 225 -8.65 11.26 -11.99
N PHE A 226 -9.48 10.23 -12.12
CA PHE A 226 -9.52 9.40 -13.32
C PHE A 226 -9.91 10.19 -14.57
N LYS A 227 -10.81 11.18 -14.46
CA LYS A 227 -11.16 12.11 -15.56
C LYS A 227 -10.00 13.03 -15.95
N ALA A 228 -9.16 13.38 -14.99
CA ALA A 228 -7.95 14.16 -15.21
C ALA A 228 -6.78 13.33 -15.77
N GLY A 229 -7.00 12.03 -16.04
CA GLY A 229 -5.95 11.10 -16.48
C GLY A 229 -5.01 10.66 -15.35
N ASN A 230 -5.34 11.00 -14.10
CA ASN A 230 -4.63 10.55 -12.91
C ASN A 230 -5.32 9.28 -12.40
N PHE A 231 -4.67 8.12 -12.49
CA PHE A 231 -5.24 6.82 -12.11
C PHE A 231 -4.82 6.36 -10.71
N ASP A 232 -4.25 7.28 -9.94
CA ASP A 232 -3.94 7.11 -8.53
C ASP A 232 -5.22 7.11 -7.68
N ILE A 233 -5.36 6.08 -6.85
CA ILE A 233 -6.48 5.87 -5.92
C ILE A 233 -6.15 6.35 -4.50
N GLU A 234 -4.96 6.87 -4.25
CA GLU A 234 -4.65 7.45 -2.94
C GLU A 234 -5.37 8.79 -2.77
N ASP A 235 -5.69 9.18 -1.55
CA ASP A 235 -6.25 10.51 -1.29
C ASP A 235 -5.15 11.58 -1.43
N GLU A 236 -5.40 12.62 -2.23
CA GLU A 236 -4.51 13.78 -2.21
C GLU A 236 -4.57 14.47 -0.83
N PRO A 237 -3.45 15.04 -0.36
CA PRO A 237 -3.45 15.82 0.87
C PRO A 237 -4.53 16.90 0.78
N ARG A 238 -5.49 16.86 1.71
CA ARG A 238 -6.66 17.76 1.69
C ARG A 238 -6.20 19.21 1.60
N SER A 239 -6.66 19.92 0.58
CA SER A 239 -6.50 21.37 0.43
C SER A 239 -7.46 22.12 1.38
N GLY A 240 -7.32 21.84 2.67
CA GLY A 240 -7.91 22.64 3.74
C GLY A 240 -6.83 23.49 4.39
N ARG A 241 -7.24 24.59 5.05
CA ARG A 241 -6.38 25.25 6.04
C ARG A 241 -5.87 24.14 6.98
N PRO A 242 -4.54 24.04 7.22
CA PRO A 242 -4.04 23.11 8.23
C PRO A 242 -4.87 23.33 9.49
N ILE A 243 -5.45 22.28 10.05
CA ILE A 243 -5.84 22.35 11.45
C ILE A 243 -4.48 22.44 12.15
N GLU A 244 -4.03 23.68 12.42
CA GLU A 244 -3.00 23.93 13.40
C GLU A 244 -3.59 23.41 14.69
N VAL A 245 -3.31 22.15 14.97
CA VAL A 245 -3.53 21.63 16.29
C VAL A 245 -2.47 22.32 17.12
N ASP A 246 -2.89 23.29 17.91
CA ASP A 246 -2.03 23.95 18.87
C ASP A 246 -1.52 22.86 19.83
N CYS A 247 -0.26 22.47 19.62
CA CYS A 247 0.41 21.45 20.40
C CYS A 247 0.48 21.84 21.88
N GLU A 248 0.37 23.14 22.24
CA GLU A 248 0.27 23.58 23.63
C GLU A 248 -1.12 23.31 24.20
N GLN A 249 -2.20 23.55 23.45
CA GLN A 249 -3.55 23.17 23.87
C GLN A 249 -3.71 21.66 24.03
N LEU A 250 -3.14 20.86 23.12
CA LEU A 250 -3.13 19.40 23.26
C LEU A 250 -2.38 18.95 24.52
N LYS A 251 -1.23 19.56 24.83
CA LYS A 251 -0.48 19.26 26.06
C LYS A 251 -1.27 19.64 27.31
N GLN A 252 -1.95 20.78 27.31
CA GLN A 252 -2.80 21.19 28.44
C GLN A 252 -3.99 20.24 28.66
N ILE A 253 -4.59 19.72 27.59
CA ILE A 253 -5.69 18.75 27.68
C ILE A 253 -5.18 17.40 28.22
N ILE A 254 -3.99 16.96 27.79
CA ILE A 254 -3.36 15.72 28.26
C ILE A 254 -2.93 15.84 29.74
N ASP A 255 -2.39 16.98 30.14
CA ASP A 255 -1.96 17.24 31.53
C ASP A 255 -3.16 17.43 32.49
N GLN A 256 -4.33 17.79 31.98
CA GLN A 256 -5.57 17.89 32.77
C GLN A 256 -6.28 16.53 32.95
N ASP A 257 -5.95 15.54 32.13
CA ASP A 257 -6.52 14.21 32.23
C ASP A 257 -5.77 13.39 33.31
N ARG A 258 -6.22 13.53 34.56
CA ARG A 258 -5.65 12.87 35.76
C ARG A 258 -5.67 11.33 35.74
N ASN A 259 -6.10 10.70 34.65
CA ASN A 259 -6.18 9.25 34.52
C ASN A 259 -5.14 8.62 33.58
N VAL A 260 -4.21 9.40 32.99
CA VAL A 260 -3.11 8.84 32.19
C VAL A 260 -1.80 8.83 32.99
N SER A 261 -1.85 8.20 34.16
CA SER A 261 -0.69 7.68 34.88
C SER A 261 -1.13 6.57 35.82
N MET A 262 -1.30 5.37 35.25
CA MET A 262 -0.97 4.10 35.89
C MET A 262 -0.66 3.06 34.81
#